data_AF-A0A1J4TPI9-F1
#
_entry.id   AF-A0A1J4TPI9-F1
#
_cell.length_a   1.000
_cell.length_b   1.000
_cell.length_c   1.000
_cell.angle_alpha   90.00
_cell.angle_beta   90.00
_cell.angle_gamma   90.00
#
_symmetry.space_group_name_H-M   'P 1'
#
loop_
_entity.id
_entity.type
_entity.pdbx_description
1 polymer ?
#
loop_
_entity_poly.entity_id
_entity_poly.type
_entity_poly.pdbx_seq_one_letter_code
_entity_poly.pdbx_strand_id
1 'polypeptide(L)'
;MLDIRTNILLDKETHNLLINIASREKKSIGELIRSAIDAVYKKRDEDIIRERTRVVEKIKALRKKMKPLKGITYRELIEYGRYR
;
A
#
# COMPACT_ATOMS: atom_id res chain seq x y z
N MET A 1 11.08 -11.26 -21.79
CA MET A 1 12.49 -11.08 -22.24
C MET A 1 13.05 -9.88 -21.48
N LEU A 2 14.27 -9.96 -20.95
CA LEU A 2 14.94 -8.83 -20.31
C LEU A 2 15.83 -8.16 -21.36
N ASP A 3 15.65 -6.87 -21.58
CA ASP A 3 16.23 -6.10 -22.69
C ASP A 3 17.11 -4.93 -22.22
N ILE A 4 16.92 -4.46 -20.99
CA ILE A 4 17.65 -3.32 -20.41
C ILE A 4 18.60 -3.81 -19.31
N ARG A 5 19.87 -3.36 -19.36
CA ARG A 5 20.88 -3.60 -18.32
C ARG A 5 21.19 -2.29 -17.59
N THR A 6 21.19 -2.35 -16.26
CA THR A 6 21.57 -1.23 -15.40
C THR A 6 22.71 -1.67 -14.49
N ASN A 7 23.73 -0.83 -14.37
CA ASN A 7 24.81 -1.03 -13.41
C ASN A 7 24.50 -0.24 -12.15
N ILE A 8 24.62 -0.88 -10.99
CA ILE A 8 24.35 -0.27 -9.69
C ILE A 8 25.61 -0.44 -8.85
N LEU A 9 26.10 0.66 -8.28
CA LEU A 9 27.15 0.61 -7.27
C LEU A 9 26.51 0.27 -5.92
N LEU A 10 27.06 -0.73 -5.24
CA LEU A 10 26.63 -1.13 -3.90
C LEU A 10 27.80 -1.01 -2.94
N ASP A 11 27.51 -0.68 -1.69
CA ASP A 11 28.48 -0.86 -0.63
C ASP A 11 28.77 -2.36 -0.40
N LYS A 12 29.87 -2.64 0.28
CA LYS A 12 30.35 -4.00 0.50
C LYS A 12 29.39 -4.84 1.36
N GLU A 13 28.75 -4.22 2.34
CA GLU A 13 27.85 -4.90 3.27
C GLU A 13 26.58 -5.34 2.55
N THR A 14 25.96 -4.44 1.78
CA THR A 14 24.80 -4.69 0.95
C THR A 14 25.10 -5.75 -0.11
N HIS A 15 26.26 -5.68 -0.77
CA HIS A 15 26.65 -6.68 -1.75
C HIS A 15 26.81 -8.08 -1.14
N ASN A 16 27.44 -8.19 0.03
CA ASN A 16 27.60 -9.46 0.74
C ASN A 16 26.26 -10.03 1.20
N LEU A 17 25.35 -9.17 1.69
CA LEU A 17 23.99 -9.57 2.05
C LEU A 17 23.26 -10.17 0.84
N LEU A 18 23.32 -9.49 -0.31
CA LEU A 18 22.68 -9.97 -1.53
C LEU A 18 23.28 -11.30 -2.00
N ILE A 19 24.60 -11.48 -1.94
CA ILE A 19 25.25 -12.77 -2.25
C ILE A 19 24.70 -13.88 -1.35
N ASN A 20 24.63 -13.65 -0.04
CA ASN A 20 24.18 -14.66 0.92
C ASN A 20 22.73 -15.08 0.66
N ILE A 21 21.85 -14.12 0.38
CA ILE A 21 20.45 -14.40 0.08
C ILE A 21 20.32 -15.10 -1.29
N ALA A 22 21.06 -14.63 -2.30
CA ALA A 22 21.11 -15.20 -3.64
C ALA A 22 21.54 -16.67 -3.61
N SER A 23 22.58 -16.98 -2.85
CA SER A 23 23.07 -18.34 -2.64
C SER A 23 22.00 -19.23 -1.98
N ARG A 24 21.40 -18.75 -0.88
CA ARG A 24 20.36 -19.48 -0.16
C ARG A 24 19.12 -19.77 -1.01
N GLU A 25 18.71 -18.81 -1.84
CA GLU A 25 17.51 -18.93 -2.69
C GLU A 25 17.80 -19.53 -4.07
N LYS A 26 19.05 -19.86 -4.39
CA LYS A 26 19.50 -20.33 -5.71
C LYS A 26 19.08 -19.38 -6.85
N LYS A 27 19.20 -18.08 -6.60
CA LYS A 27 18.88 -17.00 -7.57
C LYS A 27 20.11 -16.17 -7.85
N SER A 28 20.12 -15.49 -8.99
CA SER A 28 21.10 -14.42 -9.24
C SER A 28 20.75 -13.16 -8.43
N ILE A 29 21.76 -12.34 -8.16
CA ILE A 29 21.59 -11.02 -7.53
C ILE A 29 20.59 -10.17 -8.34
N GLY A 30 20.66 -10.23 -9.68
CA GLY A 30 19.75 -9.49 -10.55
C GLY A 30 18.29 -9.94 -10.42
N GLU A 31 18.02 -11.24 -10.25
CA GLU A 31 16.66 -11.74 -9.99
C GLU A 31 16.15 -11.29 -8.62
N LEU A 32 17.01 -11.27 -7.62
CA LEU A 32 16.70 -10.79 -6.28
C LEU A 32 16.32 -9.31 -6.27
N ILE A 33 17.15 -8.47 -6.92
CA ILE A 33 16.89 -7.04 -7.05
C ILE A 33 15.58 -6.80 -7.79
N ARG A 34 15.34 -7.48 -8.92
CA ARG A 34 14.08 -7.36 -9.66
C ARG A 34 12.87 -7.77 -8.81
N SER A 35 12.97 -8.88 -8.09
CA SER A 35 11.90 -9.36 -7.20
C SER A 35 11.61 -8.37 -6.07
N ALA A 36 12.66 -7.76 -5.51
CA ALA A 36 12.54 -6.74 -4.47
C ALA A 36 11.89 -5.46 -5.02
N ILE A 37 12.30 -4.99 -6.21
CA ILE A 37 11.69 -3.83 -6.89
C ILE A 37 10.21 -4.10 -7.15
N ASP A 38 9.88 -5.25 -7.72
CA ASP A 38 8.49 -5.65 -7.94
C ASP A 38 7.69 -5.67 -6.63
N ALA A 39 8.24 -6.24 -5.57
CA ALA A 39 7.59 -6.28 -4.26
C ALA A 39 7.39 -4.88 -3.67
N VAL A 40 8.35 -3.96 -3.82
CA VAL A 40 8.27 -2.61 -3.25
C VAL A 40 7.31 -1.73 -4.03
N TYR A 41 7.37 -1.75 -5.36
CA TYR A 41 6.58 -0.83 -6.18
C TYR A 41 5.20 -1.38 -6.54
N LYS A 42 5.08 -2.66 -6.92
CA LYS A 42 3.76 -3.23 -7.27
C LYS A 42 2.87 -3.43 -6.05
N LYS A 43 3.41 -3.95 -4.93
CA LYS A 43 2.58 -4.13 -3.72
C LYS A 43 2.15 -2.79 -3.13
N ARG A 44 3.01 -1.77 -3.16
CA ARG A 44 2.66 -0.43 -2.69
C ARG A 44 1.51 0.16 -3.50
N ASP A 45 1.53 0.02 -4.82
CA ASP A 45 0.44 0.48 -5.67
C ASP A 45 -0.85 -0.32 -5.40
N GLU A 46 -0.76 -1.64 -5.26
CA GLU A 46 -1.92 -2.47 -4.91
C GLU A 46 -2.52 -2.11 -3.55
N ASP A 47 -1.70 -1.92 -2.52
CA ASP A 47 -2.16 -1.60 -1.17
C ASP A 47 -2.81 -0.21 -1.13
N ILE A 48 -2.24 0.78 -1.82
CA ILE A 48 -2.84 2.11 -1.97
C ILE A 48 -4.17 2.02 -2.72
N ILE A 49 -4.26 1.22 -3.79
CA ILE A 49 -5.50 1.01 -4.55
C ILE A 49 -6.55 0.32 -3.67
N ARG A 50 -6.18 -0.71 -2.90
CA ARG A 50 -7.07 -1.42 -1.98
C ARG A 50 -7.58 -0.50 -0.88
N GLU A 51 -6.73 0.34 -0.30
CA GLU A 51 -7.13 1.28 0.73
C GLU A 51 -8.10 2.34 0.18
N ARG A 52 -7.81 2.89 -1.00
CA ARG A 52 -8.73 3.81 -1.71
C ARG A 52 -10.07 3.15 -1.99
N THR A 53 -10.07 1.91 -2.47
CA THR A 53 -11.28 1.14 -2.77
C THR A 53 -12.12 0.93 -1.51
N ARG A 54 -11.48 0.53 -0.40
CA ARG A 54 -12.12 0.36 0.89
C ARG A 54 -12.73 1.65 1.43
N VAL A 55 -12.05 2.78 1.28
CA VAL A 55 -12.57 4.10 1.68
C VAL A 55 -13.78 4.48 0.83
N VAL A 56 -13.71 4.29 -0.50
CA VAL A 56 -14.83 4.57 -1.40
C VAL A 56 -16.05 3.70 -1.08
N GLU A 57 -15.86 2.42 -0.78
CA GLU A 57 -16.93 1.52 -0.38
C GLU A 57 -17.56 1.94 0.95
N LYS A 58 -16.76 2.32 1.95
CA LYS A 58 -17.26 2.88 3.21
C LYS A 58 -18.11 4.14 2.98
N ILE A 59 -17.63 5.06 2.16
CA ILE A 59 -18.37 6.29 1.82
C ILE A 59 -19.67 5.96 1.09
N LYS A 60 -19.65 5.05 0.11
CA LYS A 60 -20.86 4.60 -0.60
C LYS A 60 -21.86 3.94 0.34
N ALA A 61 -21.40 3.08 1.25
CA ALA A 61 -22.25 2.42 2.23
C ALA A 61 -22.88 3.42 3.21
N LEU A 62 -22.09 4.40 3.69
CA LEU A 62 -22.59 5.49 4.53
C LEU A 62 -23.62 6.33 3.78
N ARG A 63 -23.35 6.76 2.54
CA ARG A 63 -24.30 7.50 1.70
C ARG A 63 -25.56 6.71 1.39
N LYS A 64 -25.49 5.39 1.22
CA LYS A 64 -26.67 4.54 1.00
C LYS A 64 -27.54 4.43 2.26
N LYS A 65 -26.92 4.36 3.45
CA LYS A 65 -27.62 4.35 4.75
C LYS A 65 -28.20 5.72 5.09
N MET A 66 -27.46 6.77 4.78
CA MET A 66 -27.89 8.17 4.87
C MET A 66 -28.64 8.52 3.59
N LYS A 67 -29.86 8.00 3.39
CA LYS A 67 -30.84 8.64 2.48
C LYS A 67 -30.80 10.16 2.74
N PRO A 68 -31.00 11.05 1.74
CA PRO A 68 -30.78 12.49 1.89
C PRO A 68 -31.43 12.96 3.19
N LEU A 69 -30.59 13.21 4.19
CA LEU A 69 -31.02 13.64 5.51
C LEU A 69 -31.54 15.06 5.32
N LYS A 70 -32.83 15.18 5.00
CA LYS A 70 -33.53 16.45 5.06
C LYS A 70 -33.47 16.90 6.52
N GLY A 71 -32.66 17.93 6.78
CA GLY A 71 -32.55 18.59 8.07
C GLY A 71 -31.81 17.77 9.13
N ILE A 72 -30.47 17.82 9.11
CA ILE A 72 -29.69 17.46 10.30
C ILE A 72 -29.70 18.68 11.22
N THR A 73 -30.41 18.60 12.35
CA THR A 73 -30.39 19.64 13.38
C THR A 73 -29.14 19.46 14.24
N TYR A 74 -28.04 20.11 13.86
CA TYR A 74 -26.74 19.99 14.55
C TYR A 74 -26.81 20.30 16.05
N ARG A 75 -27.73 21.14 16.49
CA ARG A 75 -27.93 21.49 17.91
C ARG A 75 -28.29 20.27 18.77
N GLU A 76 -29.23 19.45 18.32
CA GLU A 76 -29.69 18.26 19.06
C GLU A 76 -28.58 17.20 19.18
N LEU A 77 -27.76 17.06 18.13
CA LEU A 77 -26.59 16.15 18.14
C LEU A 77 -25.52 16.61 19.12
N ILE A 78 -25.26 17.92 19.20
CA ILE A 78 -24.28 18.50 20.12
C ILE A 78 -24.74 18.38 21.57
N GLU A 79 -26.02 18.64 21.85
CA GLU A 79 -26.58 18.48 23.20
C GLU A 79 -26.57 17.00 23.63
N TYR A 80 -26.95 16.06 22.75
CA TYR A 80 -26.89 14.63 23.03
C TYR A 80 -25.46 14.15 23.37
N GLY A 81 -24.44 14.70 22.69
CA GLY A 81 -23.03 14.38 22.96
C GLY A 81 -22.47 14.97 24.26
N ARG A 82 -23.10 16.01 24.84
CA ARG A 82 -22.66 16.60 26.11
C ARG A 82 -23.20 15.87 27.34
N TYR A 83 -24.34 15.20 27.23
CA TYR A 83 -25.03 14.54 28.34
C TYR A 83 -24.88 13.01 28.32
N ARG A 84 -23.91 12.49 27.56
CA ARG A 84 -23.56 11.08 27.48
C ARG A 84 -22.10 10.87 27.86
#